data_AF-P54424-F1
#
_entry.id   AF-P54424-F1
#
_cell.length_a   1.000
_cell.length_b   1.000
_cell.length_c   1.000
_cell.angle_alpha   90.00
_cell.angle_beta   90.00
_cell.angle_gamma   90.00
#
_symmetry.space_group_name_H-M   'P 1'
#
loop_
_entity.id
_entity.type
_entity.pdbx_description
1 polymer ?
#
loop_
_entity_poly.entity_id
_entity_poly.type
_entity_poly.pdbx_seq_one_letter_code
_entity_poly.pdbx_strand_id
1 'polypeptide(L)'
;MAFKLNIGLLALSLSLSLVHLDGVRAGMATRYWDCCLASASWEGKAPVYAPVDACKADGVTLIDSKKDPSGQSGCNGGNKFMCSCMQPFDDETDPTLAFGFGAFTTGQESDTDCACFYAEFEHDAQGKAMKRNKLIFQVTNVGGDVQSQNFDFQIPGGGLGAFPKGCPAQWGVEASLWGDQYGGVKSATECSKLPKPLQEGCKWRFSEWGDNPVLKGSPKRVKCPKSLIDRSGCQRKDDNTISPYSGKVDSANTAAPAQYKRDRSVCLAGGKKGKSAAGGVDGSGDASGGADASGAGGAAEGSQGQPEGYGQPSGGNDQGSSNGDATTGAGSGSGSDSGSTANGSGSGAPTSGSDGSAVAPPSGGSNPGAAQGGQGGAQPGPSGGHKKCHKKH
;
A
#
# COMPACT_ATOMS: atom_id res chain seq x y z
N MET A 1 -62.68 -19.29 51.14
CA MET A 1 -63.25 -17.93 51.10
C MET A 1 -62.18 -16.98 50.56
N ALA A 2 -62.56 -16.15 49.58
CA ALA A 2 -61.98 -14.85 49.17
C ALA A 2 -60.48 -14.71 48.80
N PHE A 3 -60.24 -14.59 47.49
CA PHE A 3 -59.57 -13.51 46.75
C PHE A 3 -58.25 -12.87 47.24
N LYS A 4 -57.23 -12.86 46.35
CA LYS A 4 -56.63 -11.65 45.68
C LYS A 4 -55.39 -12.08 44.85
N LEU A 5 -55.40 -11.91 43.51
CA LEU A 5 -54.69 -10.88 42.72
C LEU A 5 -53.15 -10.89 42.97
N ASN A 6 -52.24 -10.99 41.99
CA ASN A 6 -52.03 -9.94 40.97
C ASN A 6 -50.85 -10.22 40.00
N ILE A 7 -50.90 -9.54 38.85
CA ILE A 7 -49.82 -9.05 37.96
C ILE A 7 -49.25 -10.03 36.91
N GLY A 8 -49.67 -9.78 35.65
CA GLY A 8 -49.05 -10.29 34.44
C GLY A 8 -47.91 -9.39 33.95
N LEU A 9 -46.85 -10.03 33.46
CA LEU A 9 -45.72 -9.41 32.75
C LEU A 9 -46.08 -9.20 31.27
N LEU A 10 -46.01 -7.96 30.78
CA LEU A 10 -45.90 -7.65 29.36
C LEU A 10 -44.44 -7.80 28.93
N ALA A 11 -44.16 -8.69 27.98
CA ALA A 11 -42.88 -8.78 27.30
C ALA A 11 -42.86 -7.76 26.14
N LEU A 12 -41.98 -6.75 26.22
CA LEU A 12 -41.64 -5.89 25.09
C LEU A 12 -40.71 -6.67 24.15
N SER A 13 -41.21 -7.05 22.97
CA SER A 13 -40.39 -7.54 21.87
C SER A 13 -39.64 -6.37 21.22
N LEU A 14 -38.31 -6.32 21.38
CA LEU A 14 -37.46 -5.49 20.51
C LEU A 14 -37.38 -6.15 19.13
N SER A 15 -38.18 -5.65 18.19
CA SER A 15 -38.02 -5.90 16.77
C SER A 15 -36.73 -5.22 16.27
N LEU A 16 -35.71 -6.01 15.97
CA LEU A 16 -34.52 -5.58 15.23
C LEU A 16 -34.94 -5.34 13.78
N SER A 17 -35.18 -4.09 13.41
CA SER A 17 -35.43 -3.71 12.02
C SER A 17 -34.16 -3.98 11.20
N LEU A 18 -34.18 -5.04 10.39
CA LEU A 18 -33.25 -5.19 9.27
C LEU A 18 -33.45 -3.99 8.33
N VAL A 19 -32.51 -3.05 8.33
CA VAL A 19 -32.31 -2.12 7.22
C VAL A 19 -31.89 -2.95 6.01
N HIS A 20 -32.85 -3.27 5.14
CA HIS A 20 -32.57 -3.66 3.77
C HIS A 20 -32.09 -2.40 3.04
N LEU A 21 -30.77 -2.26 2.91
CA LEU A 21 -30.19 -1.30 1.98
C LEU A 21 -30.29 -1.91 0.58
N ASP A 22 -31.13 -1.31 -0.26
CA ASP A 22 -31.32 -1.73 -1.64
C ASP A 22 -29.99 -1.79 -2.41
N GLY A 23 -29.59 -3.00 -2.81
CA GLY A 23 -29.04 -3.29 -4.13
C GLY A 23 -27.61 -2.89 -4.48
N VAL A 24 -26.86 -2.16 -3.66
CA VAL A 24 -25.42 -1.92 -3.87
C VAL A 24 -24.65 -2.45 -2.68
N ARG A 25 -23.91 -3.56 -2.87
CA ARG A 25 -22.97 -4.04 -1.85
C ARG A 25 -21.90 -2.97 -1.70
N ALA A 26 -22.00 -2.16 -0.64
CA ALA A 26 -21.02 -1.14 -0.31
C ALA A 26 -19.63 -1.79 -0.29
N GLY A 27 -18.71 -1.25 -1.09
CA GLY A 27 -17.32 -1.69 -1.05
C GLY A 27 -16.71 -1.38 0.31
N MET A 28 -15.59 -2.01 0.62
CA MET A 28 -14.80 -1.72 1.81
C MET A 28 -13.37 -1.39 1.43
N ALA A 29 -12.76 -0.54 2.24
CA ALA A 29 -11.32 -0.38 2.23
C ALA A 29 -10.68 -1.47 3.10
N THR A 30 -9.66 -2.15 2.59
CA THR A 30 -8.73 -2.92 3.41
C THR A 30 -7.45 -2.10 3.63
N ARG A 31 -6.45 -2.71 4.26
CA ARG A 31 -5.13 -2.08 4.47
C ARG A 31 -4.02 -3.10 4.30
N TYR A 32 -2.87 -2.63 3.85
CA TYR A 32 -1.66 -3.44 3.75
C TYR A 32 -0.40 -2.58 3.84
N TRP A 33 0.73 -3.23 4.12
CA TRP A 33 2.06 -2.72 3.86
C TRP A 33 3.02 -3.90 3.82
N ASP A 34 3.36 -4.36 2.63
CA ASP A 34 4.21 -5.53 2.40
C ASP A 34 5.66 -5.16 2.05
N CYS A 35 5.94 -3.86 1.91
CA CYS A 35 7.22 -3.27 1.47
C CYS A 35 7.63 -3.64 0.04
N CYS A 36 6.78 -4.35 -0.71
CA CYS A 36 7.06 -4.72 -2.08
C CYS A 36 7.20 -3.49 -2.98
N LEU A 37 7.85 -3.70 -4.12
CA LEU A 37 7.82 -2.71 -5.18
C LEU A 37 6.40 -2.68 -5.75
N ALA A 38 5.81 -1.50 -5.84
CA ALA A 38 4.47 -1.32 -6.39
C ALA A 38 4.44 -1.74 -7.88
N SER A 39 3.33 -2.31 -8.37
CA SER A 39 3.24 -2.68 -9.79
C SER A 39 3.42 -1.49 -10.72
N ALA A 40 2.91 -0.31 -10.35
CA ALA A 40 3.05 0.93 -11.13
C ALA A 40 4.49 1.48 -11.16
N SER A 41 5.44 0.86 -10.45
CA SER A 41 6.87 1.18 -10.54
C SER A 41 7.57 0.56 -11.75
N TRP A 42 6.91 -0.38 -12.43
CA TRP A 42 7.45 -0.99 -13.64
C TRP A 42 7.19 -0.11 -14.86
N GLU A 43 8.20 0.05 -15.71
CA GLU A 43 8.09 0.80 -16.96
C GLU A 43 7.03 0.17 -17.89
N GLY A 44 6.32 1.03 -18.63
CA GLY A 44 5.36 0.59 -19.65
C GLY A 44 4.01 0.09 -19.13
N LYS A 45 3.76 0.12 -17.81
CA LYS A 45 2.46 -0.28 -17.22
C LYS A 45 1.30 0.64 -17.60
N ALA A 46 1.54 1.95 -17.64
CA ALA A 46 0.54 2.96 -17.95
C ALA A 46 1.14 4.16 -18.71
N PRO A 47 0.31 4.99 -19.37
CA PRO A 47 0.77 6.21 -20.05
C PRO A 47 1.12 7.31 -19.03
N VAL A 48 2.29 7.21 -18.42
CA VAL A 48 2.81 8.12 -17.39
C VAL A 48 4.06 8.87 -17.85
N TYR A 49 4.41 9.97 -17.18
CA TYR A 49 5.66 10.71 -17.44
C TYR A 49 6.90 10.03 -16.83
N ALA A 50 6.69 9.30 -15.73
CA ALA A 50 7.64 8.41 -15.07
C ALA A 50 6.83 7.39 -14.25
N PRO A 51 7.30 6.15 -14.04
CA PRO A 51 6.64 5.19 -13.15
C PRO A 51 6.74 5.63 -11.68
N VAL A 52 6.05 4.92 -10.79
CA VAL A 52 6.18 5.14 -9.34
C VAL A 52 7.62 4.87 -8.89
N ASP A 53 8.18 5.78 -8.09
CA ASP A 53 9.50 5.71 -7.51
C ASP A 53 9.74 4.37 -6.77
N ALA A 54 10.90 3.78 -7.01
CA ALA A 54 11.43 2.66 -6.22
C ALA A 54 12.47 3.19 -5.23
N CYS A 55 12.46 2.70 -3.98
CA CYS A 55 13.48 3.03 -2.99
C CYS A 55 14.38 1.84 -2.68
N LYS A 56 15.61 2.14 -2.23
CA LYS A 56 16.50 1.17 -1.57
C LYS A 56 15.93 0.76 -0.20
N ALA A 57 16.64 -0.15 0.48
CA ALA A 57 16.27 -0.65 1.80
C ALA A 57 16.03 0.44 2.86
N ASP A 58 16.71 1.59 2.77
CA ASP A 58 16.49 2.74 3.66
C ASP A 58 15.10 3.40 3.51
N GLY A 59 14.36 3.06 2.45
CA GLY A 59 13.05 3.59 2.12
C GLY A 59 13.05 5.04 1.63
N VAL A 60 14.22 5.63 1.35
CA VAL A 60 14.37 7.05 0.99
C VAL A 60 15.18 7.22 -0.29
N THR A 61 16.29 6.50 -0.44
CA THR A 61 17.19 6.62 -1.59
C THR A 61 16.55 6.01 -2.82
N LEU A 62 16.31 6.83 -3.84
CA LEU A 62 15.70 6.39 -5.08
C LEU A 62 16.60 5.44 -5.87
N ILE A 63 15.97 4.48 -6.54
CA ILE A 63 16.57 3.65 -7.59
C ILE A 63 16.04 4.16 -8.92
N ASP A 64 16.96 4.54 -9.80
CA ASP A 64 16.64 5.03 -11.14
C ASP A 64 16.20 3.86 -12.02
N SER A 65 14.89 3.76 -12.29
CA SER A 65 14.28 2.69 -13.10
C SER A 65 14.91 2.54 -14.48
N LYS A 66 15.46 3.62 -15.05
CA LYS A 66 16.09 3.62 -16.37
C LYS A 66 17.50 3.03 -16.34
N LYS A 67 18.18 3.09 -15.19
CA LYS A 67 19.54 2.54 -15.01
C LYS A 67 19.53 1.10 -14.53
N ASP A 68 18.46 0.68 -13.87
CA ASP A 68 18.27 -0.68 -13.41
C ASP A 68 16.89 -1.22 -13.85
N PRO A 69 16.64 -1.40 -15.15
CA PRO A 69 15.35 -1.88 -15.63
C PRO A 69 15.06 -3.32 -15.21
N SER A 70 16.11 -4.14 -15.01
CA SER A 70 16.00 -5.57 -14.66
C SER A 70 15.98 -5.86 -13.17
N GLY A 71 16.26 -4.87 -12.31
CA GLY A 71 16.30 -5.08 -10.87
C GLY A 71 14.95 -5.56 -10.33
N GLN A 72 14.99 -6.54 -9.43
CA GLN A 72 13.80 -7.18 -8.88
C GLN A 72 13.25 -6.44 -7.65
N SER A 73 11.97 -6.65 -7.37
CA SER A 73 11.40 -6.27 -6.08
C SER A 73 12.10 -7.03 -4.95
N GLY A 74 12.25 -6.38 -3.78
CA GLY A 74 12.69 -7.05 -2.56
C GLY A 74 11.83 -8.25 -2.16
N CYS A 75 10.55 -8.26 -2.53
CA CYS A 75 9.66 -9.41 -2.31
C CYS A 75 10.05 -10.66 -3.12
N ASN A 76 10.84 -10.47 -4.19
CA ASN A 76 11.37 -11.53 -5.04
C ASN A 76 12.90 -11.68 -4.91
N GLY A 77 13.50 -11.17 -3.83
CA GLY A 77 14.94 -11.26 -3.57
C GLY A 77 15.80 -10.14 -4.19
N GLY A 78 15.17 -9.10 -4.75
CA GLY A 78 15.85 -7.91 -5.24
C GLY A 78 16.09 -6.83 -4.19
N ASN A 79 16.35 -5.61 -4.64
CA ASN A 79 16.72 -4.46 -3.79
C ASN A 79 15.78 -3.25 -3.93
N LYS A 80 14.66 -3.41 -4.66
CA LYS A 80 13.65 -2.37 -4.89
C LYS A 80 12.46 -2.54 -3.95
N PHE A 81 12.18 -1.52 -3.17
CA PHE A 81 11.13 -1.51 -2.15
C PHE A 81 10.22 -0.30 -2.31
N MET A 82 9.07 -0.32 -1.64
CA MET A 82 8.21 0.84 -1.46
C MET A 82 8.97 1.98 -0.76
N CYS A 83 8.79 3.21 -1.24
CA CYS A 83 9.35 4.38 -0.57
C CYS A 83 8.56 4.71 0.70
N SER A 84 9.27 4.93 1.81
CA SER A 84 8.67 5.19 3.12
C SER A 84 7.78 6.42 3.14
N CYS A 85 7.99 7.43 2.28
CA CYS A 85 7.11 8.60 2.25
C CYS A 85 5.74 8.35 1.60
N MET A 86 5.52 7.19 1.00
CA MET A 86 4.24 6.80 0.39
C MET A 86 3.26 6.22 1.43
N GLN A 87 3.19 6.90 2.58
CA GLN A 87 2.27 6.63 3.69
C GLN A 87 1.05 7.56 3.62
N PRO A 88 -0.02 7.29 4.40
CA PRO A 88 -1.13 8.22 4.54
C PRO A 88 -0.69 9.55 5.17
N PHE A 89 -1.36 10.64 4.79
CA PHE A 89 -1.18 11.97 5.39
C PHE A 89 -2.45 12.80 5.30
N ASP A 90 -2.54 13.86 6.09
CA ASP A 90 -3.75 14.67 6.21
C ASP A 90 -3.71 15.92 5.32
N ASP A 91 -4.90 16.44 4.98
CA ASP A 91 -5.03 17.84 4.58
C ASP A 91 -4.97 18.75 5.81
N GLU A 92 -4.29 19.89 5.69
CA GLU A 92 -4.18 20.88 6.77
C GLU A 92 -5.38 21.86 6.80
N THR A 93 -6.19 21.92 5.74
CA THR A 93 -7.35 22.83 5.60
C THR A 93 -8.69 22.13 5.88
N ASP A 94 -8.88 20.91 5.38
CA ASP A 94 -10.08 20.09 5.61
C ASP A 94 -9.77 18.97 6.64
N PRO A 95 -10.27 19.07 7.90
CA PRO A 95 -10.00 18.09 8.95
C PRO A 95 -10.61 16.71 8.69
N THR A 96 -11.42 16.56 7.63
CA THR A 96 -12.04 15.30 7.22
C THR A 96 -11.33 14.61 6.06
N LEU A 97 -10.41 15.32 5.40
CA LEU A 97 -9.71 14.84 4.21
C LEU A 97 -8.31 14.32 4.56
N ALA A 98 -7.99 13.16 3.98
CA ALA A 98 -6.65 12.61 3.95
C ALA A 98 -6.25 12.21 2.52
N PHE A 99 -4.99 11.88 2.37
CA PHE A 99 -4.36 11.46 1.13
C PHE A 99 -3.52 10.21 1.35
N GLY A 100 -3.25 9.47 0.28
CA GLY A 100 -2.30 8.37 0.33
C GLY A 100 -2.23 7.57 -0.96
N PHE A 101 -1.93 6.29 -0.82
CA PHE A 101 -1.63 5.40 -1.94
C PHE A 101 -2.29 4.05 -1.70
N GLY A 102 -2.60 3.31 -2.75
CA GLY A 102 -3.27 2.02 -2.58
C GLY A 102 -3.23 1.12 -3.80
N ALA A 103 -3.81 -0.06 -3.60
CA ALA A 103 -4.12 -1.02 -4.65
C ALA A 103 -5.59 -0.90 -5.05
N PHE A 104 -5.86 -0.65 -6.33
CA PHE A 104 -7.21 -0.47 -6.86
C PHE A 104 -7.21 -0.69 -8.37
N THR A 105 -8.28 -1.27 -8.91
CA THR A 105 -8.46 -1.37 -10.36
C THR A 105 -9.93 -1.26 -10.74
N THR A 106 -10.21 -0.57 -11.85
CA THR A 106 -11.53 -0.50 -12.50
C THR A 106 -11.49 -1.17 -13.88
N GLY A 107 -10.46 -1.96 -14.17
CA GLY A 107 -10.17 -2.51 -15.48
C GLY A 107 -8.74 -3.04 -15.56
N GLN A 108 -7.96 -2.50 -16.50
CA GLN A 108 -6.55 -2.86 -16.66
C GLN A 108 -5.65 -1.90 -15.89
N GLU A 109 -4.45 -2.37 -15.50
CA GLU A 109 -3.41 -1.52 -14.89
C GLU A 109 -3.09 -0.28 -15.74
N SER A 110 -3.13 -0.39 -17.07
CA SER A 110 -2.93 0.74 -17.98
C SER A 110 -3.91 1.90 -17.76
N ASP A 111 -5.11 1.59 -17.27
CA ASP A 111 -6.19 2.55 -17.07
C ASP A 111 -6.11 3.21 -15.69
N THR A 112 -5.58 2.49 -14.69
CA THR A 112 -5.60 2.94 -13.29
C THR A 112 -4.25 3.26 -12.70
N ASP A 113 -3.14 2.71 -13.17
CA ASP A 113 -1.83 2.99 -12.56
C ASP A 113 -1.51 4.48 -12.60
N CYS A 114 -1.12 4.97 -11.43
CA CYS A 114 -0.87 6.37 -11.10
C CYS A 114 -2.08 7.32 -11.20
N ALA A 115 -3.29 6.80 -11.43
CA ALA A 115 -4.52 7.56 -11.32
C ALA A 115 -4.82 7.88 -9.85
N CYS A 116 -5.40 9.04 -9.60
CA CYS A 116 -5.99 9.42 -8.32
C CYS A 116 -7.51 9.30 -8.32
N PHE A 117 -8.05 8.86 -7.19
CA PHE A 117 -9.47 8.72 -6.94
C PHE A 117 -9.85 9.35 -5.60
N TYR A 118 -11.06 9.89 -5.55
CA TYR A 118 -11.71 10.39 -4.35
C TYR A 118 -12.71 9.37 -3.82
N ALA A 119 -12.63 9.05 -2.55
CA ALA A 119 -13.53 8.15 -1.84
C ALA A 119 -14.09 8.82 -0.59
N GLU A 120 -15.32 8.44 -0.24
CA GLU A 120 -15.96 8.80 1.03
C GLU A 120 -16.33 7.55 1.80
N PHE A 121 -16.21 7.63 3.11
CA PHE A 121 -16.51 6.55 4.04
C PHE A 121 -17.69 6.90 4.94
N GLU A 122 -18.48 5.88 5.27
CA GLU A 122 -19.61 6.01 6.18
C GLU A 122 -19.14 5.92 7.64
N HIS A 123 -18.42 4.85 7.95
CA HIS A 123 -17.84 4.53 9.25
C HIS A 123 -16.76 3.45 9.09
N ASP A 124 -16.02 3.15 10.15
CA ASP A 124 -15.14 1.96 10.17
C ASP A 124 -15.95 0.65 10.25
N ALA A 125 -15.29 -0.51 10.14
CA ALA A 125 -15.96 -1.81 10.18
C ALA A 125 -16.72 -2.10 11.49
N GLN A 126 -16.45 -1.34 12.56
CA GLN A 126 -17.13 -1.45 13.86
C GLN A 126 -18.26 -0.42 14.02
N GLY A 127 -18.59 0.34 12.96
CA GLY A 127 -19.64 1.36 13.01
C GLY A 127 -19.20 2.67 13.68
N LYS A 128 -17.90 2.87 13.95
CA LYS A 128 -17.38 4.08 14.57
C LYS A 128 -17.15 5.17 13.53
N ALA A 129 -17.49 6.40 13.88
CA ALA A 129 -17.19 7.57 13.08
C ALA A 129 -15.66 7.75 12.91
N MET A 130 -15.26 8.11 11.70
CA MET A 130 -13.86 8.34 11.32
C MET A 130 -13.56 9.83 11.33
N LYS A 131 -12.36 10.22 11.77
CA LYS A 131 -11.93 11.62 11.68
C LYS A 131 -11.65 12.01 10.24
N ARG A 132 -10.96 11.14 9.49
CA ARG A 132 -10.68 11.29 8.05
C ARG A 132 -11.62 10.40 7.23
N ASN A 133 -12.87 10.83 7.06
CA ASN A 133 -13.88 10.09 6.30
C ASN A 133 -13.88 10.41 4.79
N LYS A 134 -12.97 11.27 4.31
CA LYS A 134 -12.70 11.50 2.90
C LYS A 134 -11.26 11.17 2.58
N LEU A 135 -11.02 10.56 1.41
CA LEU A 135 -9.69 10.16 0.99
C LEU A 135 -9.48 10.46 -0.49
N ILE A 136 -8.35 11.09 -0.83
CA ILE A 136 -7.84 11.12 -2.20
C ILE A 136 -6.59 10.25 -2.26
N PHE A 137 -6.64 9.14 -2.99
CA PHE A 137 -5.53 8.20 -3.06
C PHE A 137 -5.04 8.04 -4.50
N GLN A 138 -3.73 7.82 -4.65
CA GLN A 138 -3.13 7.41 -5.92
C GLN A 138 -3.00 5.89 -5.98
N VAL A 139 -3.44 5.31 -7.09
CA VAL A 139 -3.26 3.89 -7.38
C VAL A 139 -1.81 3.63 -7.76
N THR A 140 -1.14 2.78 -6.97
CA THR A 140 0.26 2.42 -7.20
C THR A 140 0.43 0.92 -7.43
N ASN A 141 -0.62 0.15 -7.17
CA ASN A 141 -0.62 -1.29 -7.26
C ASN A 141 -2.01 -1.78 -7.68
N VAL A 142 -2.11 -3.07 -7.98
CA VAL A 142 -3.38 -3.78 -8.12
C VAL A 142 -3.51 -4.85 -7.06
N GLY A 143 -4.71 -5.01 -6.51
CA GLY A 143 -5.03 -6.17 -5.70
C GLY A 143 -5.78 -7.18 -6.56
N GLY A 144 -5.33 -8.44 -6.53
CA GLY A 144 -5.96 -9.52 -7.29
C GLY A 144 -7.30 -10.00 -6.69
N ASP A 145 -7.61 -9.58 -5.47
CA ASP A 145 -8.77 -9.94 -4.66
C ASP A 145 -9.83 -8.83 -4.55
N VAL A 146 -9.57 -7.71 -5.24
CA VAL A 146 -10.41 -6.52 -5.17
C VAL A 146 -11.59 -6.72 -6.12
N GLN A 147 -12.64 -7.42 -5.65
CA GLN A 147 -13.97 -7.35 -6.29
C GLN A 147 -14.30 -5.88 -6.51
N SER A 148 -15.02 -5.56 -7.60
CA SER A 148 -15.11 -4.26 -8.30
C SER A 148 -15.53 -3.00 -7.51
N GLN A 149 -15.46 -3.00 -6.18
CA GLN A 149 -15.76 -1.90 -5.29
C GLN A 149 -14.83 -1.78 -4.07
N ASN A 150 -13.89 -2.72 -3.84
CA ASN A 150 -12.96 -2.62 -2.73
C ASN A 150 -11.72 -1.80 -3.12
N PHE A 151 -10.91 -1.38 -2.15
CA PHE A 151 -9.54 -0.92 -2.41
C PHE A 151 -8.66 -1.27 -1.21
N ASP A 152 -7.37 -1.50 -1.45
CA ASP A 152 -6.42 -1.84 -0.38
C ASP A 152 -5.52 -0.64 -0.08
N PHE A 153 -5.66 -0.04 1.10
CA PHE A 153 -4.95 1.19 1.44
C PHE A 153 -3.55 0.93 2.00
N GLN A 154 -2.54 1.64 1.51
CA GLN A 154 -1.18 1.47 2.02
C GLN A 154 -1.03 2.16 3.37
N ILE A 155 -0.96 1.35 4.43
CA ILE A 155 -0.77 1.79 5.81
C ILE A 155 0.28 0.87 6.47
N PRO A 156 1.42 1.39 6.93
CA PRO A 156 2.37 0.58 7.68
C PRO A 156 1.74 -0.09 8.90
N GLY A 157 2.07 -1.37 9.10
CA GLY A 157 1.41 -2.18 10.13
C GLY A 157 -0.03 -2.56 9.78
N GLY A 158 -0.46 -2.41 8.52
CA GLY A 158 -1.75 -2.89 8.03
C GLY A 158 -1.80 -4.39 7.74
N GLY A 159 -0.66 -5.06 7.74
CA GLY A 159 -0.51 -6.48 7.41
C GLY A 159 0.36 -6.65 6.17
N LEU A 160 1.18 -7.70 6.17
CA LEU A 160 2.10 -8.01 5.06
C LEU A 160 1.40 -8.74 3.89
N GLY A 161 0.21 -9.27 4.12
CA GLY A 161 -0.58 -9.96 3.12
C GLY A 161 0.11 -11.20 2.53
N ALA A 162 -0.08 -11.42 1.23
CA ALA A 162 0.44 -12.58 0.51
C ALA A 162 1.96 -12.56 0.29
N PHE A 163 2.62 -11.42 0.49
CA PHE A 163 4.06 -11.24 0.29
C PHE A 163 4.80 -10.94 1.61
N PRO A 164 4.79 -11.87 2.59
CA PRO A 164 5.29 -11.60 3.94
C PRO A 164 6.81 -11.41 4.05
N LYS A 165 7.56 -11.55 2.94
CA LYS A 165 9.02 -11.48 2.91
C LYS A 165 9.56 -10.09 2.60
N GLY A 166 8.75 -9.18 2.03
CA GLY A 166 9.23 -7.87 1.58
C GLY A 166 9.76 -7.02 2.73
N CYS A 167 8.94 -6.81 3.76
CA CYS A 167 9.35 -5.99 4.90
C CYS A 167 10.50 -6.59 5.71
N PRO A 168 10.53 -7.92 5.99
CA PRO A 168 11.71 -8.55 6.56
C PRO A 168 12.99 -8.31 5.75
N ALA A 169 12.92 -8.45 4.42
CA ALA A 169 14.06 -8.21 3.55
C ALA A 169 14.49 -6.74 3.51
N GLN A 170 13.54 -5.79 3.57
CA GLN A 170 13.83 -4.36 3.56
C GLN A 170 14.54 -3.92 4.84
N TRP A 171 14.00 -4.33 5.99
CA TRP A 171 14.34 -3.76 7.29
C TRP A 171 15.24 -4.66 8.14
N GLY A 172 15.54 -5.87 7.68
CA GLY A 172 16.38 -6.81 8.42
C GLY A 172 15.75 -7.27 9.74
N VAL A 173 14.43 -7.43 9.77
CA VAL A 173 13.66 -7.79 10.98
C VAL A 173 12.70 -8.95 10.72
N GLU A 174 12.27 -9.63 11.78
CA GLU A 174 11.28 -10.71 11.69
C GLU A 174 9.90 -10.20 11.28
N ALA A 175 9.16 -11.02 10.50
CA ALA A 175 7.81 -10.70 10.05
C ALA A 175 6.82 -10.50 11.23
N SER A 176 7.03 -11.20 12.35
CA SER A 176 6.19 -11.13 13.55
C SER A 176 6.13 -9.74 14.21
N LEU A 177 7.10 -8.85 13.93
CA LEU A 177 7.06 -7.47 14.42
C LEU A 177 5.95 -6.63 13.78
N TRP A 178 5.42 -7.06 12.64
CA TRP A 178 4.41 -6.34 11.85
C TRP A 178 2.96 -6.65 12.26
N GLY A 179 2.78 -7.52 13.26
CA GLY A 179 1.47 -8.00 13.70
C GLY A 179 0.98 -9.19 12.88
N ASP A 180 -0.34 -9.35 12.80
CA ASP A 180 -0.93 -10.44 12.03
C ASP A 180 -0.63 -10.29 10.53
N GLN A 181 -0.44 -11.41 9.83
CA GLN A 181 -0.18 -11.41 8.40
C GLN A 181 -1.23 -10.59 7.62
N TYR A 182 -2.51 -10.74 7.99
CA TYR A 182 -3.62 -9.93 7.48
C TYR A 182 -4.18 -9.05 8.60
N GLY A 183 -4.26 -7.74 8.34
CA GLY A 183 -4.75 -6.75 9.30
C GLY A 183 -3.68 -6.16 10.23
N GLY A 184 -2.50 -6.77 10.31
CA GLY A 184 -1.29 -6.23 10.94
C GLY A 184 -1.42 -5.99 12.43
N VAL A 185 -0.80 -4.90 12.92
CA VAL A 185 -0.83 -4.54 14.33
C VAL A 185 -2.26 -4.20 14.79
N LYS A 186 -2.56 -4.48 16.06
CA LYS A 186 -3.91 -4.35 16.64
C LYS A 186 -4.07 -3.09 17.49
N SER A 187 -2.99 -2.41 17.83
CA SER A 187 -3.05 -1.14 18.57
C SER A 187 -1.94 -0.16 18.19
N ALA A 188 -2.17 1.13 18.45
CA ALA A 188 -1.20 2.20 18.20
C ALA A 188 0.12 2.01 18.97
N THR A 189 0.08 1.35 20.13
CA THR A 189 1.28 1.05 20.94
C THR A 189 2.25 0.13 20.19
N GLU A 190 1.73 -0.80 19.40
CA GLU A 190 2.54 -1.75 18.63
C GLU A 190 3.26 -1.11 17.45
N CYS A 191 2.84 0.09 17.01
CA CYS A 191 3.57 0.85 15.99
C CYS A 191 5.01 1.16 16.40
N SER A 192 5.33 1.16 17.70
CA SER A 192 6.70 1.30 18.20
C SER A 192 7.64 0.16 17.81
N LYS A 193 7.09 -1.02 17.44
CA LYS A 193 7.84 -2.20 16.97
C LYS A 193 8.26 -2.07 15.50
N LEU A 194 7.62 -1.19 14.74
CA LEU A 194 7.91 -0.96 13.33
C LEU A 194 9.13 -0.04 13.14
N PRO A 195 9.81 -0.10 11.98
CA PRO A 195 10.88 0.83 11.63
C PRO A 195 10.46 2.29 11.83
N LYS A 196 11.36 3.10 12.42
CA LYS A 196 11.07 4.51 12.79
C LYS A 196 10.41 5.33 11.67
N PRO A 197 10.83 5.26 10.39
CA PRO A 197 10.21 6.03 9.32
C PRO A 197 8.73 5.70 9.05
N LEU A 198 8.24 4.55 9.53
CA LEU A 198 6.91 4.02 9.24
C LEU A 198 5.92 4.13 10.41
N GLN A 199 6.40 4.59 11.57
CA GLN A 199 5.57 4.63 12.79
C GLN A 199 4.47 5.69 12.71
N GLU A 200 4.71 6.78 11.97
CA GLU A 200 3.73 7.87 11.81
C GLU A 200 2.49 7.38 11.06
N GLY A 201 2.65 6.78 9.88
CA GLY A 201 1.52 6.22 9.12
C GLY A 201 0.85 5.05 9.83
N CYS A 202 1.60 4.24 10.59
CA CYS A 202 1.00 3.22 11.45
C CYS A 202 0.08 3.84 12.52
N LYS A 203 0.55 4.87 13.23
CA LYS A 203 -0.24 5.55 14.27
C LYS A 203 -1.45 6.28 13.68
N TRP A 204 -1.26 6.90 12.50
CA TRP A 204 -2.30 7.60 11.76
C TRP A 204 -3.57 6.74 11.60
N ARG A 205 -3.41 5.45 11.27
CA ARG A 205 -4.54 4.51 11.16
C ARG A 205 -5.46 4.55 12.38
N PHE A 206 -4.89 4.50 13.58
CA PHE A 206 -5.65 4.36 14.81
C PHE A 206 -6.30 5.68 15.26
N SER A 207 -5.70 6.83 14.95
CA SER A 207 -6.24 8.13 15.35
C SER A 207 -7.15 8.76 14.31
N GLU A 208 -6.93 8.49 13.03
CA GLU A 208 -7.54 9.23 11.93
C GLU A 208 -8.59 8.43 11.14
N TRP A 209 -8.35 7.13 10.92
CA TRP A 209 -9.08 6.35 9.90
C TRP A 209 -9.89 5.17 10.45
N GLY A 210 -9.32 4.33 11.31
CA GLY A 210 -10.00 3.15 11.86
C GLY A 210 -9.65 1.83 11.17
N ASP A 211 -10.53 0.83 11.31
CA ASP A 211 -10.36 -0.54 10.83
C ASP A 211 -11.32 -0.84 9.68
N ASN A 212 -10.79 -1.14 8.50
CA ASN A 212 -11.52 -1.48 7.27
C ASN A 212 -12.82 -0.67 6.98
N PRO A 213 -12.72 0.64 6.74
CA PRO A 213 -13.88 1.50 6.47
C PRO A 213 -14.81 1.07 5.34
N VAL A 214 -16.11 1.32 5.55
CA VAL A 214 -17.17 1.08 4.55
C VAL A 214 -17.28 2.28 3.62
N LEU A 215 -17.21 2.05 2.31
CA LEU A 215 -17.35 3.07 1.28
C LEU A 215 -18.81 3.49 1.12
N LYS A 216 -19.07 4.80 1.05
CA LYS A 216 -20.41 5.35 0.69
C LYS A 216 -20.81 5.11 -0.77
N GLY A 217 -19.86 4.67 -1.59
CA GLY A 217 -20.05 4.41 -3.01
C GLY A 217 -18.71 4.21 -3.71
N SER A 218 -18.75 4.02 -5.02
CA SER A 218 -17.53 3.80 -5.81
C SER A 218 -16.59 5.02 -5.79
N PRO A 219 -15.27 4.82 -5.64
CA PRO A 219 -14.29 5.89 -5.78
C PRO A 219 -14.41 6.61 -7.14
N LYS A 220 -14.28 7.94 -7.14
CA LYS A 220 -14.43 8.79 -8.33
C LYS A 220 -13.07 9.28 -8.82
N ARG A 221 -12.78 9.16 -10.11
CA ARG A 221 -11.53 9.67 -10.70
C ARG A 221 -11.42 11.19 -10.49
N VAL A 222 -10.28 11.63 -9.98
CA VAL A 222 -9.93 13.06 -9.82
C VAL A 222 -8.53 13.32 -10.32
N LYS A 223 -8.24 14.56 -10.70
CA LYS A 223 -6.87 14.98 -11.02
C LYS A 223 -5.95 14.82 -9.82
N CYS A 224 -4.76 14.27 -10.02
CA CYS A 224 -3.83 14.05 -8.93
C CYS A 224 -3.32 15.38 -8.33
N PRO A 225 -3.33 15.50 -6.99
CA PRO A 225 -2.72 16.62 -6.28
C PRO A 225 -1.19 16.56 -6.34
N LYS A 226 -0.55 17.72 -6.21
CA LYS A 226 0.91 17.85 -6.20
C LYS A 226 1.56 16.96 -5.14
N SER A 227 1.02 16.98 -3.91
CA SER A 227 1.53 16.22 -2.76
C SER A 227 1.66 14.70 -2.97
N LEU A 228 0.76 14.09 -3.77
CA LEU A 228 0.85 12.67 -4.13
C LEU A 228 1.96 12.43 -5.16
N ILE A 229 2.06 13.29 -6.17
CA ILE A 229 3.12 13.23 -7.19
C ILE A 229 4.50 13.53 -6.58
N ASP A 230 4.58 14.44 -5.61
CA ASP A 230 5.79 14.77 -4.85
C ASP A 230 6.39 13.53 -4.16
N ARG A 231 5.53 12.62 -3.70
CA ARG A 231 5.91 11.37 -3.04
C ARG A 231 6.16 10.22 -4.00
N SER A 232 5.27 10.00 -4.97
CA SER A 232 5.35 8.85 -5.88
C SER A 232 6.24 9.07 -7.09
N GLY A 233 6.43 10.31 -7.51
CA GLY A 233 7.08 10.63 -8.79
C GLY A 233 6.24 10.32 -10.03
N CYS A 234 5.05 9.75 -9.88
CA CYS A 234 4.25 9.28 -11.00
C CYS A 234 3.07 10.21 -11.31
N GLN A 235 2.96 10.62 -12.57
CA GLN A 235 1.83 11.39 -13.09
C GLN A 235 1.40 10.82 -14.44
N ARG A 236 0.10 10.56 -14.58
CA ARG A 236 -0.48 10.13 -15.86
C ARG A 236 -0.53 11.28 -16.87
N LYS A 237 -0.37 10.94 -18.15
CA LYS A 237 -0.45 11.88 -19.27
C LYS A 237 -1.87 12.41 -19.51
N ASP A 238 -2.89 11.64 -19.11
CA ASP A 238 -4.30 12.01 -19.23
C ASP A 238 -4.81 12.86 -18.05
N ASP A 239 -4.03 13.05 -17.00
CA ASP A 239 -4.52 13.63 -15.75
C ASP A 239 -4.99 15.09 -15.94
N ASN A 240 -4.47 15.78 -16.96
CA ASN A 240 -4.88 17.12 -17.37
C ASN A 240 -6.28 17.21 -18.01
N THR A 241 -6.88 16.08 -18.40
CA THR A 241 -8.27 16.02 -18.91
C THR A 241 -9.28 15.69 -17.81
N ILE A 242 -8.80 15.41 -16.59
CA ILE A 242 -9.62 15.06 -15.43
C ILE A 242 -9.89 16.32 -14.59
N SER A 243 -11.11 16.47 -14.10
CA SER A 243 -11.46 17.56 -13.18
C SER A 243 -10.73 17.41 -11.84
N PRO A 244 -10.28 18.53 -11.24
CA PRO A 244 -9.74 18.50 -9.88
C PRO A 244 -10.84 18.15 -8.86
N TYR A 245 -10.43 17.70 -7.68
CA TYR A 245 -11.34 17.65 -6.53
C TYR A 245 -11.89 19.05 -6.25
N SER A 246 -13.20 19.15 -6.05
CA SER A 246 -13.92 20.43 -5.92
C SER A 246 -13.93 21.00 -4.50
N GLY A 247 -13.50 20.23 -3.50
CA GLY A 247 -13.41 20.70 -2.12
C GLY A 247 -12.19 21.60 -1.89
N LYS A 248 -12.18 22.25 -0.72
CA LYS A 248 -11.01 23.03 -0.28
C LYS A 248 -9.89 22.06 0.14
N VAL A 249 -8.68 22.44 -0.19
CA VAL A 249 -7.44 21.71 0.14
C VAL A 249 -6.36 22.72 0.46
N ASP A 250 -5.34 22.32 1.21
CA ASP A 250 -4.16 23.15 1.37
C ASP A 250 -3.37 23.32 0.05
N SER A 251 -2.40 24.23 0.04
CA SER A 251 -1.67 24.60 -1.18
C SER A 251 -0.86 23.44 -1.78
N ALA A 252 -0.35 22.53 -0.96
CA ALA A 252 0.39 21.34 -1.38
C ALA A 252 -0.53 20.28 -2.00
N ASN A 253 -1.80 20.28 -1.63
CA ASN A 253 -2.81 19.34 -2.11
C ASN A 253 -3.61 19.86 -3.31
N THR A 254 -3.26 21.03 -3.86
CA THR A 254 -3.86 21.51 -5.11
C THR A 254 -3.52 20.60 -6.30
N ALA A 255 -4.44 20.50 -7.27
CA ALA A 255 -4.25 19.67 -8.45
C ALA A 255 -3.00 20.09 -9.26
N ALA A 256 -2.19 19.13 -9.65
CA ALA A 256 -0.94 19.39 -10.36
C ALA A 256 -1.18 19.74 -11.84
N PRO A 257 -0.42 20.65 -12.46
CA PRO A 257 -0.43 20.80 -13.93
C PRO A 257 0.19 19.57 -14.61
N ALA A 258 0.01 19.38 -15.92
CA ALA A 258 0.73 18.35 -16.67
C ALA A 258 2.25 18.55 -16.59
N GLN A 259 2.98 17.44 -16.59
CA GLN A 259 4.45 17.42 -16.46
C GLN A 259 4.92 18.20 -15.22
N TYR A 260 4.18 18.07 -14.12
CA TYR A 260 4.49 18.79 -12.89
C TYR A 260 5.88 18.41 -12.38
N LYS A 261 6.70 19.44 -12.15
CA LYS A 261 8.01 19.27 -11.52
C LYS A 261 7.83 19.07 -10.02
N ARG A 262 7.86 17.80 -9.63
CA ARG A 262 7.70 17.38 -8.24
C ARG A 262 8.75 17.97 -7.29
N ASP A 263 8.37 18.20 -6.04
CA ASP A 263 9.23 18.50 -4.90
C ASP A 263 9.47 17.25 -4.04
N ARG A 264 10.61 16.60 -4.23
CA ARG A 264 10.96 15.37 -3.48
C ARG A 264 11.41 15.64 -2.04
N SER A 265 11.54 16.91 -1.61
CA SER A 265 11.95 17.26 -0.25
C SER A 265 10.99 16.72 0.82
N VAL A 266 9.70 16.55 0.46
CA VAL A 266 8.66 16.00 1.33
C VAL A 266 8.99 14.60 1.86
N CYS A 267 9.77 13.84 1.10
CA CYS A 267 10.16 12.48 1.47
C CYS A 267 11.51 12.39 2.21
N LEU A 268 12.24 13.51 2.31
CA LEU A 268 13.51 13.59 3.05
C LEU A 268 13.28 14.02 4.50
N ALA A 269 12.11 14.58 4.82
CA ALA A 269 11.81 15.21 6.10
C ALA A 269 11.61 14.23 7.28
N GLY A 270 11.67 12.92 7.05
CA GLY A 270 11.50 11.85 8.06
C GLY A 270 12.62 11.71 9.11
N GLY A 271 13.51 12.69 9.21
CA GLY A 271 14.55 12.75 10.24
C GLY A 271 14.72 14.12 10.94
N LYS A 272 14.08 15.21 10.47
CA LYS A 272 14.37 16.58 10.95
C LYS A 272 13.20 17.57 10.87
N LYS A 273 11.97 17.20 11.27
CA LYS A 273 10.98 18.23 11.68
C LYS A 273 11.11 18.54 13.18
N GLY A 274 12.27 19.08 13.55
CA GLY A 274 12.43 19.89 14.75
C GLY A 274 12.24 21.35 14.34
N LYS A 275 11.30 22.04 14.99
CA LYS A 275 11.02 23.47 14.81
C LYS A 275 12.33 24.28 14.88
N SER A 276 12.75 24.89 13.77
CA SER A 276 13.47 26.16 13.83
C SER A 276 12.47 27.27 13.54
N ALA A 277 11.57 27.46 14.50
CA ALA A 277 10.97 28.77 14.74
C ALA A 277 12.01 29.58 15.55
N ALA A 278 12.94 30.20 14.85
CA ALA A 278 13.69 31.35 15.31
C ALA A 278 13.44 32.39 14.22
N GLY A 279 12.42 33.23 14.37
CA GLY A 279 12.56 34.43 15.18
C GLY A 279 12.82 35.60 14.22
N GLY A 280 11.85 35.86 13.34
CA GLY A 280 11.79 37.13 12.61
C GLY A 280 11.34 38.19 13.60
N VAL A 281 12.27 39.03 14.04
CA VAL A 281 11.96 40.26 14.77
C VAL A 281 12.20 41.39 13.77
N ASP A 282 11.11 41.92 13.23
CA ASP A 282 11.10 43.16 12.49
C ASP A 282 11.42 44.33 13.44
N GLY A 283 12.23 45.25 12.95
CA GLY A 283 12.92 46.25 13.78
C GLY A 283 12.05 47.39 14.29
N SER A 284 12.62 48.14 15.25
CA SER A 284 12.67 49.62 15.34
C SER A 284 13.10 50.05 16.75
N GLY A 285 14.03 51.00 16.86
CA GLY A 285 14.35 51.76 18.09
C GLY A 285 15.67 51.34 18.75
N ASP A 286 16.83 51.93 18.45
CA ASP A 286 17.36 53.27 18.79
C ASP A 286 18.35 53.23 19.99
N ALA A 287 19.46 53.95 19.77
CA ALA A 287 20.44 54.51 20.69
C ALA A 287 21.33 53.63 21.61
N SER A 288 22.61 53.64 21.24
CA SER A 288 23.77 54.09 22.04
C SER A 288 24.57 53.11 22.91
N GLY A 289 25.86 52.93 22.54
CA GLY A 289 26.99 53.20 23.46
C GLY A 289 28.02 52.08 23.74
N GLY A 290 29.23 52.21 23.14
CA GLY A 290 30.55 51.77 23.67
C GLY A 290 30.96 50.30 23.43
N ALA A 291 31.96 49.97 22.58
CA ALA A 291 33.44 50.02 22.79
C ALA A 291 33.89 49.07 23.93
N ASP A 292 34.84 48.12 23.84
CA ASP A 292 36.10 47.91 23.07
C ASP A 292 36.45 46.40 23.06
N ALA A 293 36.91 45.78 21.97
CA ALA A 293 38.30 45.58 21.52
C ALA A 293 39.18 44.53 22.28
N SER A 294 39.44 43.42 21.58
CA SER A 294 40.72 42.67 21.44
C SER A 294 41.46 42.07 22.65
N GLY A 295 41.75 40.76 22.56
CA GLY A 295 42.81 40.11 23.35
C GLY A 295 42.88 38.60 23.12
N ALA A 296 43.97 38.13 22.52
CA ALA A 296 44.23 36.75 22.11
C ALA A 296 44.79 35.86 23.24
N GLY A 297 44.66 34.55 23.06
CA GLY A 297 45.64 33.55 23.52
C GLY A 297 45.18 32.60 24.63
N GLY A 298 45.41 31.28 24.42
CA GLY A 298 45.46 30.30 25.50
C GLY A 298 44.81 28.96 25.18
N ALA A 299 45.62 27.99 24.74
CA ALA A 299 45.26 26.58 24.59
C ALA A 299 45.18 25.86 25.96
N ALA A 300 44.32 24.84 26.07
CA ALA A 300 44.55 23.62 26.86
C ALA A 300 43.47 22.56 26.61
N GLU A 301 43.91 21.31 26.65
CA GLU A 301 43.26 20.03 26.32
C GLU A 301 42.08 19.61 27.23
N GLY A 302 41.29 18.64 26.76
CA GLY A 302 40.42 17.86 27.66
C GLY A 302 39.38 16.93 27.00
N SER A 303 39.79 15.69 26.75
CA SER A 303 39.04 14.42 26.85
C SER A 303 37.80 14.07 25.98
N GLN A 304 38.02 12.99 25.19
CA GLN A 304 37.34 11.67 25.23
C GLN A 304 35.85 11.52 24.93
N GLY A 305 35.56 10.67 23.93
CA GLY A 305 34.28 9.94 23.78
C GLY A 305 34.10 9.27 22.42
N GLN A 306 34.45 7.98 22.30
CA GLN A 306 34.09 7.06 21.20
C GLN A 306 33.06 6.04 21.73
N PRO A 307 32.23 5.39 20.88
CA PRO A 307 32.48 3.96 20.54
C PRO A 307 32.15 3.62 19.05
N GLU A 308 33.01 2.91 18.33
CA GLU A 308 33.09 1.44 18.13
C GLU A 308 32.02 0.84 17.20
N GLY A 309 32.49 0.23 16.10
CA GLY A 309 31.73 -0.54 15.13
C GLY A 309 32.11 -2.02 15.17
N TYR A 310 31.26 -2.87 14.58
CA TYR A 310 31.54 -4.29 14.39
C TYR A 310 31.54 -4.65 12.91
N GLY A 311 32.68 -5.18 12.47
CA GLY A 311 32.90 -5.83 11.19
C GLY A 311 32.90 -7.37 11.32
N GLN A 312 32.65 -7.99 10.18
CA GLN A 312 32.64 -9.41 9.84
C GLN A 312 33.95 -10.17 10.17
N PRO A 313 33.91 -11.51 10.14
CA PRO A 313 35.04 -12.24 9.56
C PRO A 313 34.62 -13.33 8.56
N SER A 314 35.54 -13.59 7.62
CA SER A 314 35.52 -14.62 6.58
C SER A 314 36.67 -15.60 6.79
N GLY A 315 36.42 -16.90 6.52
CA GLY A 315 37.38 -17.83 5.93
C GLY A 315 38.14 -18.79 6.86
N GLY A 316 38.08 -20.09 6.55
CA GLY A 316 38.96 -21.14 7.08
C GLY A 316 38.49 -22.55 6.72
N ASN A 317 39.15 -23.19 5.75
CA ASN A 317 38.95 -24.56 5.28
C ASN A 317 39.40 -25.61 6.32
N ASP A 318 38.77 -26.80 6.33
CA ASP A 318 39.52 -28.06 6.50
C ASP A 318 38.77 -29.28 5.92
N GLN A 319 39.53 -30.22 5.35
CA GLN A 319 39.10 -31.45 4.67
C GLN A 319 39.13 -32.67 5.62
N GLY A 320 38.29 -33.68 5.39
CA GLY A 320 38.45 -35.00 6.02
C GLY A 320 37.37 -36.03 5.68
N SER A 321 37.74 -37.01 4.84
CA SER A 321 36.98 -38.18 4.39
C SER A 321 36.46 -39.13 5.49
N SER A 322 35.35 -39.85 5.25
CA SER A 322 35.32 -41.31 4.94
C SER A 322 33.98 -42.04 5.27
N ASN A 323 33.42 -42.66 4.22
CA ASN A 323 32.71 -43.95 4.03
C ASN A 323 31.83 -44.68 5.10
N GLY A 324 30.72 -45.23 4.58
CA GLY A 324 30.09 -46.52 4.92
C GLY A 324 28.74 -46.41 5.65
N ASP A 325 27.68 -47.21 5.43
CA ASP A 325 27.32 -48.30 4.51
C ASP A 325 25.83 -48.67 4.80
N ALA A 326 25.13 -49.22 3.79
CA ALA A 326 23.94 -50.11 3.77
C ALA A 326 22.71 -49.87 4.71
N THR A 327 21.44 -50.12 4.36
CA THR A 327 20.83 -51.31 3.73
C THR A 327 19.38 -51.03 3.24
N THR A 328 18.97 -51.87 2.29
CA THR A 328 17.74 -52.05 1.50
C THR A 328 16.44 -52.44 2.23
N GLY A 329 15.29 -52.21 1.58
CA GLY A 329 14.03 -52.93 1.83
C GLY A 329 12.89 -52.56 0.85
N ALA A 330 12.61 -53.44 -0.11
CA ALA A 330 11.54 -53.34 -1.12
C ALA A 330 10.25 -54.05 -0.68
N GLY A 331 9.10 -53.65 -1.23
CA GLY A 331 7.83 -54.37 -1.08
C GLY A 331 6.73 -53.83 -2.00
N SER A 332 6.53 -54.51 -3.14
CA SER A 332 5.47 -54.31 -4.14
C SER A 332 4.21 -55.11 -3.79
N GLY A 333 3.03 -54.59 -4.16
CA GLY A 333 1.75 -55.32 -4.06
C GLY A 333 0.66 -54.65 -4.90
N SER A 334 0.38 -55.25 -6.06
CA SER A 334 -0.69 -54.91 -7.01
C SER A 334 -2.00 -55.62 -6.67
N GLY A 335 -3.15 -54.99 -6.93
CA GLY A 335 -4.47 -55.62 -6.89
C GLY A 335 -5.53 -54.77 -7.59
N SER A 336 -5.92 -55.21 -8.78
CA SER A 336 -7.00 -54.67 -9.62
C SER A 336 -8.33 -55.32 -9.22
N ASP A 337 -9.46 -54.60 -9.24
CA ASP A 337 -10.69 -55.19 -9.76
C ASP A 337 -11.76 -54.15 -10.16
N SER A 338 -12.52 -54.51 -11.19
CA SER A 338 -13.49 -53.69 -11.92
C SER A 338 -14.90 -54.22 -11.63
N GLY A 339 -15.92 -53.35 -11.54
CA GLY A 339 -17.31 -53.81 -11.42
C GLY A 339 -18.34 -52.69 -11.61
N SER A 340 -19.02 -52.73 -12.74
CA SER A 340 -20.07 -51.80 -13.19
C SER A 340 -21.48 -52.28 -12.81
N THR A 341 -22.45 -51.36 -12.80
CA THR A 341 -23.93 -51.47 -13.04
C THR A 341 -24.72 -50.71 -11.96
N ALA A 342 -25.94 -50.19 -12.14
CA ALA A 342 -26.71 -49.58 -13.22
C ALA A 342 -28.06 -49.10 -12.58
N ASN A 343 -28.59 -47.98 -13.05
CA ASN A 343 -30.01 -47.55 -13.11
C ASN A 343 -30.93 -47.46 -11.87
N GLY A 344 -31.68 -46.34 -11.82
CA GLY A 344 -32.93 -46.21 -11.07
C GLY A 344 -33.53 -44.80 -11.11
N SER A 345 -34.22 -44.46 -12.21
CA SER A 345 -34.99 -43.22 -12.41
C SER A 345 -36.31 -43.20 -11.62
N GLY A 346 -36.78 -42.01 -11.21
CA GLY A 346 -38.13 -41.81 -10.67
C GLY A 346 -38.56 -40.34 -10.65
N SER A 347 -39.44 -39.99 -11.59
CA SER A 347 -39.95 -38.66 -11.90
C SER A 347 -41.09 -38.20 -10.97
N GLY A 348 -41.22 -36.88 -10.73
CA GLY A 348 -42.42 -36.27 -10.15
C GLY A 348 -42.35 -34.73 -10.17
N ALA A 349 -43.16 -34.10 -11.00
CA ALA A 349 -43.35 -32.67 -11.20
C ALA A 349 -44.88 -32.35 -11.10
N PRO A 350 -45.39 -31.15 -11.44
CA PRO A 350 -45.14 -29.79 -10.89
C PRO A 350 -46.48 -29.03 -10.61
N THR A 351 -46.43 -27.78 -10.12
CA THR A 351 -47.40 -26.64 -10.30
C THR A 351 -46.99 -25.51 -9.33
N SER A 352 -47.11 -24.18 -9.51
CA SER A 352 -47.45 -23.24 -10.60
C SER A 352 -47.47 -21.81 -9.98
N GLY A 353 -47.01 -20.78 -10.72
CA GLY A 353 -47.34 -19.34 -10.54
C GLY A 353 -46.33 -18.51 -9.73
N SER A 354 -46.00 -17.24 -10.04
CA SER A 354 -46.31 -16.32 -11.16
C SER A 354 -45.45 -15.04 -10.96
N ASP A 355 -45.03 -14.42 -12.07
CA ASP A 355 -44.73 -12.99 -12.31
C ASP A 355 -43.51 -12.28 -11.69
N GLY A 356 -42.71 -11.66 -12.57
CA GLY A 356 -41.73 -10.62 -12.23
C GLY A 356 -40.57 -10.49 -13.22
N SER A 357 -40.68 -9.56 -14.17
CA SER A 357 -39.83 -9.37 -15.35
C SER A 357 -38.37 -8.93 -15.10
N ALA A 358 -37.45 -9.66 -15.75
CA ALA A 358 -36.27 -9.28 -16.53
C ALA A 358 -35.47 -7.98 -16.24
N VAL A 359 -34.23 -8.15 -15.74
CA VAL A 359 -32.98 -7.59 -16.35
C VAL A 359 -31.86 -8.64 -16.16
N ALA A 360 -31.22 -9.03 -17.26
CA ALA A 360 -30.19 -10.08 -17.33
C ALA A 360 -28.82 -9.63 -16.78
N PRO A 361 -28.06 -10.49 -16.09
CA PRO A 361 -26.62 -10.29 -15.90
C PRO A 361 -25.81 -10.99 -17.01
N PRO A 362 -24.68 -10.43 -17.47
CA PRO A 362 -23.76 -11.19 -18.30
C PRO A 362 -23.03 -12.23 -17.45
N SER A 363 -23.16 -13.47 -17.88
CA SER A 363 -22.37 -14.62 -17.49
C SER A 363 -20.99 -14.60 -18.19
N GLY A 364 -20.00 -15.19 -17.52
CA GLY A 364 -18.83 -15.77 -18.20
C GLY A 364 -17.49 -15.10 -17.87
N GLY A 365 -16.61 -15.85 -17.21
CA GLY A 365 -15.19 -15.52 -17.12
C GLY A 365 -14.50 -16.03 -15.86
N SER A 366 -14.45 -17.34 -15.66
CA SER A 366 -13.52 -17.94 -14.69
C SER A 366 -12.08 -17.66 -15.13
N ASN A 367 -11.30 -16.93 -14.33
CA ASN A 367 -9.88 -16.74 -14.57
C ASN A 367 -9.09 -17.40 -13.42
N PRO A 368 -8.36 -18.50 -13.65
CA PRO A 368 -7.40 -19.02 -12.70
C PRO A 368 -6.01 -18.45 -13.04
N GLY A 369 -5.42 -17.61 -12.20
CA GLY A 369 -4.12 -17.04 -12.56
C GLY A 369 -3.50 -16.04 -11.59
N ALA A 370 -3.13 -16.49 -10.40
CA ALA A 370 -2.00 -15.91 -9.68
C ALA A 370 -1.00 -17.05 -9.41
N ALA A 371 -0.39 -17.52 -10.50
CA ALA A 371 0.66 -18.54 -10.47
C ALA A 371 1.94 -17.94 -11.09
N GLN A 372 3.01 -18.01 -10.30
CA GLN A 372 4.41 -18.15 -10.73
C GLN A 372 4.90 -17.20 -11.83
N GLY A 373 5.47 -16.05 -11.42
CA GLY A 373 6.45 -15.35 -12.25
C GLY A 373 7.77 -16.12 -12.26
N GLY A 374 7.91 -17.07 -13.18
CA GLY A 374 9.12 -17.85 -13.39
C GLY A 374 9.23 -18.40 -14.82
N GLN A 375 10.33 -18.01 -15.48
CA GLN A 375 10.98 -18.60 -16.67
C GLN A 375 10.51 -18.22 -18.08
N GLY A 376 11.52 -18.02 -18.94
CA GLY A 376 11.47 -17.96 -20.41
C GLY A 376 11.93 -16.60 -20.94
N GLY A 377 13.09 -16.40 -21.57
CA GLY A 377 13.88 -17.31 -22.38
C GLY A 377 13.85 -16.87 -23.85
N ALA A 378 14.97 -16.31 -24.31
CA ALA A 378 15.47 -16.26 -25.70
C ALA A 378 14.68 -15.56 -26.84
N GLN A 379 15.44 -14.66 -27.51
CA GLN A 379 15.30 -13.98 -28.80
C GLN A 379 14.65 -14.76 -29.97
N PRO A 380 14.16 -14.04 -31.00
CA PRO A 380 14.96 -13.93 -32.24
C PRO A 380 14.92 -12.54 -32.93
N GLY A 381 16.02 -12.15 -33.61
CA GLY A 381 15.98 -11.18 -34.72
C GLY A 381 15.49 -11.87 -36.01
N PRO A 382 15.57 -11.27 -37.24
CA PRO A 382 16.22 -10.01 -37.64
C PRO A 382 15.38 -9.15 -38.65
N SER A 383 16.04 -8.14 -39.24
CA SER A 383 15.87 -7.59 -40.61
C SER A 383 15.27 -6.17 -40.80
N GLY A 384 15.95 -5.39 -41.66
CA GLY A 384 15.60 -4.05 -42.18
C GLY A 384 16.42 -2.92 -41.52
N GLY A 385 17.35 -2.21 -42.14
CA GLY A 385 17.57 -1.89 -43.55
C GLY A 385 17.42 -0.38 -43.76
N HIS A 386 18.53 0.32 -44.03
CA HIS A 386 18.68 1.68 -44.60
C HIS A 386 18.65 2.90 -43.65
N LYS A 387 19.78 3.60 -43.49
CA LYS A 387 20.23 4.74 -44.33
C LYS A 387 21.56 5.32 -43.81
N LYS A 388 22.47 5.53 -44.77
CA LYS A 388 23.79 6.20 -44.65
C LYS A 388 23.63 7.66 -44.23
N CYS A 389 24.61 8.21 -43.50
CA CYS A 389 25.24 9.51 -43.79
C CYS A 389 26.59 9.68 -43.05
N HIS A 390 27.57 10.18 -43.79
CA HIS A 390 28.99 10.37 -43.49
C HIS A 390 29.31 11.63 -42.67
N LYS A 391 30.40 11.60 -41.87
CA LYS A 391 31.57 12.53 -41.84
C LYS A 391 32.40 12.23 -40.58
N LYS A 392 33.60 11.64 -40.65
CA LYS A 392 34.93 12.25 -40.85
C LYS A 392 35.22 13.46 -39.94
N HIS A 393 35.84 13.23 -38.79
CA HIS A 393 37.27 13.44 -38.54
C HIS A 393 37.75 12.52 -37.43
#